data_AF-A0A371DTY5-F1
#
_entry.id   AF-A0A371DTY5-F1
#
_cell.length_a   1.000
_cell.length_b   1.000
_cell.length_c   1.000
_cell.angle_alpha   90.00
_cell.angle_beta   90.00
_cell.angle_gamma   90.00
#
_symmetry.space_group_name_H-M   'P 1'
#
loop_
_entity.id
_entity.type
_entity.pdbx_description
1 polymer ?
#
loop_
_entity_poly.entity_id
_entity_poly.type
_entity_poly.pdbx_seq_one_letter_code
_entity_poly.pdbx_strand_id
1 'polypeptide(L)'
;MSGDDDIMGMNTEQGLATEVIKLLGDELQRVRDDIAELHRSEASMSTPIPLSDAGIYMMQEENMRLQQELKELAQRCMQAKEVVAAVRVGPRSRQLPAAGVALAHNLDLAQDDNIARMQSKLSANKEKYKQAKSGNAALRETITGTEVLLEEVRSEQDSACKRLRMAEAELLKLKENARVFSPTNFLSRALPDESLDTATALEGLVFQCGGERLKLSQNAINSCVPGGFISKDHKEVVWANNMETHCVVLSPTHRYDPKAAAGGWESPSDMKRQPGEEMDMFFMNKRKKWGYLGTYRCVGQEILSCRDVEKFAKSQVDSAIDITAVRGLPVIIHNAVKQMYANNVLKIACIGWQRVGFNQVLARVLRPERPQMTDSGQSSESAPAKRHRRDDDNAGKSSKRHKAT
;
A
#
# COMPACT_ATOMS: atom_id res chain seq x y z
N MET A 1 -25.46 -33.31 -7.86
CA MET A 1 -26.16 -32.08 -7.46
C MET A 1 -25.37 -31.48 -6.31
N SER A 2 -25.09 -30.17 -6.42
CA SER A 2 -24.52 -29.29 -5.39
C SER A 2 -23.00 -29.42 -5.12
N GLY A 3 -22.21 -28.52 -5.71
CA GLY A 3 -20.78 -28.37 -5.40
C GLY A 3 -20.01 -27.33 -6.24
N ASP A 4 -20.69 -26.33 -6.85
CA ASP A 4 -20.08 -25.34 -7.76
C ASP A 4 -20.00 -23.90 -7.17
N ASP A 5 -20.31 -23.70 -5.88
CA ASP A 5 -20.49 -22.34 -5.35
C ASP A 5 -19.25 -21.67 -4.72
N ASP A 6 -18.11 -22.36 -4.57
CA ASP A 6 -16.97 -21.82 -3.78
C ASP A 6 -15.82 -21.18 -4.60
N ILE A 7 -15.86 -21.16 -5.93
CA ILE A 7 -14.76 -20.61 -6.77
C ILE A 7 -14.96 -19.12 -7.13
N MET A 8 -16.12 -18.53 -6.81
CA MET A 8 -16.37 -17.10 -7.09
C MET A 8 -15.81 -16.13 -6.03
N GLY A 9 -15.35 -16.60 -4.87
CA GLY A 9 -14.96 -15.73 -3.74
C GLY A 9 -13.54 -15.13 -3.78
N MET A 10 -12.61 -15.70 -4.57
CA MET A 10 -11.20 -15.23 -4.55
C MET A 10 -10.89 -14.13 -5.57
N ASN A 11 -11.70 -13.96 -6.61
CA ASN A 11 -11.53 -12.87 -7.57
C ASN A 11 -12.00 -11.52 -7.01
N THR A 12 -12.92 -11.53 -6.04
CA THR A 12 -13.41 -10.31 -5.39
C THR A 12 -12.37 -9.68 -4.49
N GLU A 13 -11.54 -10.44 -3.78
CA GLU A 13 -10.50 -9.89 -2.90
C GLU A 13 -9.35 -9.21 -3.67
N GLN A 14 -8.90 -9.79 -4.80
CA GLN A 14 -7.89 -9.14 -5.65
C GLN A 14 -8.43 -7.89 -6.34
N GLY A 15 -9.71 -7.90 -6.72
CA GLY A 15 -10.42 -6.70 -7.20
C GLY A 15 -10.49 -5.61 -6.13
N LEU A 16 -10.82 -5.99 -4.89
CA LEU A 16 -10.91 -5.05 -3.78
C LEU A 16 -9.55 -4.41 -3.45
N ALA A 17 -8.48 -5.21 -3.42
CA ALA A 17 -7.13 -4.69 -3.15
C ALA A 17 -6.66 -3.71 -4.24
N THR A 18 -6.97 -3.98 -5.51
CA THR A 18 -6.62 -3.08 -6.62
C THR A 18 -7.48 -1.82 -6.62
N GLU A 19 -8.77 -1.91 -6.28
CA GLU A 19 -9.62 -0.73 -6.04
C GLU A 19 -9.14 0.12 -4.87
N VAL A 20 -8.73 -0.48 -3.75
CA VAL A 20 -8.21 0.24 -2.58
C VAL A 20 -6.91 0.97 -2.93
N ILE A 21 -5.98 0.34 -3.67
CA ILE A 21 -4.74 0.99 -4.13
C ILE A 21 -5.07 2.16 -5.07
N LYS A 22 -6.05 2.00 -5.94
CA LYS A 22 -6.49 3.06 -6.85
C LYS A 22 -7.12 4.23 -6.09
N LEU A 23 -8.03 3.95 -5.15
CA LEU A 23 -8.63 4.95 -4.25
C LEU A 23 -7.57 5.70 -3.44
N LEU A 24 -6.58 4.99 -2.89
CA LEU A 24 -5.46 5.63 -2.18
C LEU A 24 -4.60 6.49 -3.10
N GLY A 25 -4.38 6.06 -4.35
CA GLY A 25 -3.65 6.83 -5.36
C GLY A 25 -4.40 8.11 -5.77
N ASP A 26 -5.70 8.00 -6.01
CA ASP A 26 -6.57 9.13 -6.37
C ASP A 26 -6.67 10.14 -5.21
N GLU A 27 -6.79 9.66 -3.96
CA GLU A 27 -6.84 10.52 -2.78
C GLU A 27 -5.47 11.19 -2.49
N LEU A 28 -4.35 10.48 -2.67
CA LEU A 28 -3.01 11.07 -2.60
C LEU A 28 -2.81 12.16 -3.66
N GLN A 29 -3.34 11.96 -4.87
CA GLN A 29 -3.27 12.96 -5.92
C GLN A 29 -4.13 14.19 -5.58
N ARG A 30 -5.36 13.98 -5.08
CA ARG A 30 -6.21 15.07 -4.58
C ARG A 30 -5.52 15.88 -3.48
N VAL A 31 -4.94 15.22 -2.47
CA VAL A 31 -4.22 15.91 -1.38
C VAL A 31 -3.03 16.71 -1.92
N ARG A 32 -2.32 16.23 -2.94
CA ARG A 32 -1.24 16.99 -3.59
C ARG A 32 -1.77 18.23 -4.32
N ASP A 33 -2.89 18.10 -5.01
CA ASP A 33 -3.53 19.20 -5.73
C ASP A 33 -4.05 20.25 -4.73
N ASP A 34 -4.66 19.83 -3.62
CA ASP A 34 -5.11 20.71 -2.52
C ASP A 34 -3.92 21.46 -1.88
N ILE A 35 -2.80 20.78 -1.61
CA ILE A 35 -1.58 21.43 -1.10
C ILE A 35 -1.03 22.43 -2.11
N ALA A 36 -1.03 22.10 -3.40
CA ALA A 36 -0.57 23.00 -4.45
C ALA A 36 -1.49 24.23 -4.60
N GLU A 37 -2.80 24.06 -4.42
CA GLU A 37 -3.78 25.14 -4.42
C GLU A 37 -3.64 26.02 -3.16
N LEU A 38 -3.38 25.44 -2.00
CA LEU A 38 -3.08 26.17 -0.76
C LEU A 38 -1.80 27.00 -0.90
N HIS A 39 -0.72 26.43 -1.44
CA HIS A 39 0.52 27.20 -1.70
C HIS A 39 0.32 28.31 -2.74
N ARG A 40 -0.52 28.08 -3.76
CA ARG A 40 -0.86 29.10 -4.75
C ARG A 40 -1.72 30.22 -4.14
N SER A 41 -2.60 29.87 -3.21
CA SER A 41 -3.43 30.80 -2.44
C SER A 41 -2.58 31.61 -1.46
N GLU A 42 -1.64 30.98 -0.74
CA GLU A 42 -0.68 31.67 0.12
C GLU A 42 0.22 32.63 -0.68
N ALA A 43 0.74 32.20 -1.84
CA ALA A 43 1.54 33.08 -2.70
C ALA A 43 0.74 34.27 -3.27
N SER A 44 -0.59 34.11 -3.42
CA SER A 44 -1.48 35.21 -3.84
C SER A 44 -1.87 36.15 -2.69
N MET A 45 -1.91 35.65 -1.45
CA MET A 45 -2.23 36.42 -0.25
C MET A 45 -1.00 36.99 0.47
N SER A 46 0.21 36.55 0.11
CA SER A 46 1.48 37.02 0.67
C SER A 46 2.09 38.19 -0.10
N THR A 47 1.32 38.94 -0.90
CA THR A 47 1.68 40.36 -1.03
C THR A 47 1.30 40.97 0.30
N PRO A 48 2.26 41.37 1.16
CA PRO A 48 1.91 42.10 2.36
C PRO A 48 1.30 43.39 1.83
N ILE A 49 -0.03 43.45 1.75
CA ILE A 49 -0.73 44.70 1.66
C ILE A 49 -0.34 45.35 2.97
N PRO A 50 0.56 46.36 2.96
CA PRO A 50 0.76 47.12 4.16
C PRO A 50 -0.61 47.69 4.43
N LEU A 51 -1.29 47.19 5.47
CA LEU A 51 -2.34 47.92 6.17
C LEU A 51 -1.67 49.24 6.51
N SER A 52 -1.73 50.19 5.59
CA SER A 52 -0.75 51.25 5.56
C SER A 52 -1.06 52.07 6.80
N ASP A 53 -0.13 52.09 7.74
CA ASP A 53 -0.16 53.01 8.87
C ASP A 53 -0.46 54.43 8.38
N ALA A 54 -0.15 54.77 7.13
CA ALA A 54 -0.58 55.98 6.44
C ALA A 54 -2.08 56.30 6.55
N GLY A 55 -3.00 55.33 6.48
CA GLY A 55 -4.43 55.58 6.63
C GLY A 55 -4.83 55.98 8.06
N ILE A 56 -4.22 55.32 9.05
CA ILE A 56 -4.42 55.63 10.47
C ILE A 56 -3.74 56.98 10.81
N TYR A 57 -2.56 57.23 10.26
CA TYR A 57 -1.78 58.45 10.44
C TYR A 57 -2.49 59.66 9.83
N MET A 58 -3.01 59.55 8.60
CA MET A 58 -3.78 60.64 7.98
C MET A 58 -5.06 60.96 8.76
N MET A 59 -5.78 59.95 9.26
CA MET A 59 -6.94 60.21 10.12
C MET A 59 -6.57 60.85 11.45
N GLN A 60 -5.45 60.46 12.08
CA GLN A 60 -4.97 61.09 13.31
C GLN A 60 -4.54 62.55 13.10
N GLU A 61 -3.85 62.82 11.99
CA GLU A 61 -3.42 64.15 11.59
C GLU A 61 -4.63 65.08 11.32
N GLU A 62 -5.63 64.59 10.59
CA GLU A 62 -6.87 65.34 10.34
C GLU A 62 -7.65 65.61 11.64
N ASN A 63 -7.69 64.66 12.56
CA ASN A 63 -8.36 64.83 13.85
C ASN A 63 -7.65 65.87 14.73
N MET A 64 -6.31 65.84 14.74
CA MET A 64 -5.49 66.84 15.43
C MET A 64 -5.69 68.24 14.84
N ARG A 65 -5.74 68.34 13.50
CA ARG A 65 -6.03 69.59 12.79
C ARG A 65 -7.42 70.15 13.14
N LEU A 66 -8.46 69.32 13.12
CA LEU A 66 -9.83 69.73 13.46
C LEU A 66 -9.96 70.18 14.93
N GLN A 67 -9.23 69.52 15.85
CA GLN A 67 -9.18 69.96 17.25
C GLN A 67 -8.54 71.35 17.40
N GLN A 68 -7.53 71.65 16.59
CA GLN A 68 -6.88 72.95 16.59
C GLN A 68 -7.78 74.04 16.00
N GLU A 69 -8.45 73.77 14.87
CA GLU A 69 -9.42 74.69 14.28
C GLU A 69 -10.58 75.00 15.26
N LEU A 70 -11.06 74.01 16.02
CA LEU A 70 -12.09 74.21 17.05
C LEU A 70 -11.58 75.09 18.21
N LYS A 71 -10.34 74.92 18.66
CA LYS A 71 -9.74 75.77 19.69
C LYS A 71 -9.62 77.22 19.22
N GLU A 72 -9.16 77.44 17.98
CA GLU A 72 -9.06 78.79 17.41
C GLU A 72 -10.43 79.46 17.29
N LEU A 73 -11.45 78.73 16.81
CA LEU A 73 -12.81 79.26 16.69
C LEU A 73 -13.40 79.61 18.07
N ALA A 74 -13.18 78.76 19.07
CA ALA A 74 -13.60 79.06 20.45
C ALA A 74 -12.92 80.32 21.00
N GLN A 75 -11.63 80.50 20.72
CA GLN A 75 -10.89 81.71 21.12
C GLN A 75 -11.40 82.96 20.42
N ARG A 76 -11.65 82.91 19.10
CA ARG A 76 -12.23 84.03 18.34
C ARG A 76 -13.62 84.41 18.86
N CYS A 77 -14.44 83.42 19.21
CA CYS A 77 -15.73 83.66 19.84
C CYS A 77 -15.61 84.34 21.21
N MET A 78 -14.63 83.97 22.05
CA MET A 78 -14.39 84.65 23.32
C MET A 78 -13.96 86.11 23.11
N GLN A 79 -13.02 86.36 22.20
CA GLN A 79 -12.58 87.72 21.87
C GLN A 79 -13.72 88.59 21.33
N ALA A 80 -14.54 88.05 20.43
CA ALA A 80 -15.71 88.76 19.92
C ALA A 80 -16.71 89.10 21.03
N LYS A 81 -16.93 88.20 22.00
CA LYS A 81 -17.77 88.47 23.18
C LYS A 81 -17.20 89.57 24.07
N GLU A 82 -15.88 89.61 24.27
CA GLU A 82 -15.22 90.68 25.02
C GLU A 82 -15.36 92.04 24.32
N VAL A 83 -15.20 92.10 23.00
CA VAL A 83 -15.40 93.33 22.22
C VAL A 83 -16.84 93.82 22.33
N VAL A 84 -17.83 92.92 22.23
CA VAL A 84 -19.25 93.28 22.38
C VAL A 84 -19.56 93.73 23.82
N ALA A 85 -18.95 93.10 24.83
CA ALA A 85 -19.10 93.50 26.22
C ALA A 85 -18.49 94.89 26.48
N ALA A 86 -17.33 95.20 25.90
CA ALA A 86 -16.66 96.50 26.00
C ALA A 86 -17.46 97.64 25.35
N VAL A 87 -18.17 97.36 24.24
CA VAL A 87 -19.03 98.35 23.57
C VAL A 87 -20.31 98.68 24.38
N ARG A 88 -20.72 97.80 25.32
CA ARG A 88 -21.96 97.98 26.12
C ARG A 88 -21.83 98.92 27.33
N VAL A 89 -20.64 99.44 27.67
CA VAL A 89 -20.39 100.21 28.91
C VAL A 89 -20.20 101.73 28.66
N GLY A 90 -20.56 102.24 27.48
CA GLY A 90 -20.55 103.70 27.22
C GLY A 90 -21.90 104.37 27.48
N PRO A 91 -22.07 105.24 28.50
CA PRO A 91 -23.31 105.97 28.70
C PRO A 91 -23.29 107.25 27.85
N ARG A 92 -23.85 107.21 26.63
CA ARG A 92 -24.56 108.35 26.00
C ARG A 92 -25.04 108.00 24.58
N SER A 93 -26.35 107.85 24.48
CA SER A 93 -27.22 108.53 23.51
C SER A 93 -26.67 108.79 22.11
N ARG A 94 -27.17 108.01 21.13
CA ARG A 94 -27.84 108.55 19.93
C ARG A 94 -28.57 107.42 19.20
N GLN A 95 -29.80 107.72 18.82
CA GLN A 95 -30.72 106.83 18.10
C GLN A 95 -30.02 106.18 16.90
N LEU A 96 -29.88 104.85 16.95
CA LEU A 96 -29.50 104.05 15.79
C LEU A 96 -30.66 104.07 14.78
N PRO A 97 -30.38 104.38 13.49
CA PRO A 97 -31.41 104.38 12.46
C PRO A 97 -31.99 102.97 12.29
N ALA A 98 -33.29 102.88 11.98
CA ALA A 98 -34.04 101.62 11.85
C ALA A 98 -33.41 100.58 10.88
N ALA A 99 -32.47 100.98 10.03
CA ALA A 99 -31.68 100.09 9.17
C ALA A 99 -30.72 99.14 9.93
N GLY A 100 -30.23 99.52 11.12
CA GLY A 100 -29.31 98.69 11.92
C GLY A 100 -29.97 97.50 12.61
N VAL A 101 -31.27 97.61 12.94
CA VAL A 101 -32.04 96.53 13.58
C VAL A 101 -32.32 95.40 12.58
N ALA A 102 -32.57 95.74 11.30
CA ALA A 102 -32.73 94.74 10.24
C ALA A 102 -31.42 93.99 9.95
N LEU A 103 -30.27 94.68 9.98
CA LEU A 103 -28.97 94.05 9.75
C LEU A 103 -28.58 93.10 10.89
N ALA A 104 -28.79 93.50 12.15
CA ALA A 104 -28.53 92.66 13.32
C ALA A 104 -29.43 91.41 13.34
N HIS A 105 -30.72 91.56 13.00
CA HIS A 105 -31.64 90.44 12.90
C HIS A 105 -31.27 89.46 11.78
N ASN A 106 -30.81 89.96 10.62
CA ASN A 106 -30.32 89.10 9.54
C ASN A 106 -29.00 88.40 9.91
N LEU A 107 -28.15 89.03 10.72
CA LEU A 107 -26.92 88.41 11.23
C LEU A 107 -27.22 87.29 12.22
N ASP A 108 -28.17 87.50 13.13
CA ASP A 108 -28.62 86.48 14.10
C ASP A 108 -29.25 85.29 13.37
N LEU A 109 -30.12 85.51 12.38
CA LEU A 109 -30.68 84.42 11.57
C LEU A 109 -29.62 83.64 10.80
N ALA A 110 -28.65 84.34 10.18
CA ALA A 110 -27.54 83.69 9.47
C ALA A 110 -26.61 82.92 10.42
N GLN A 111 -26.45 83.40 11.66
CA GLN A 111 -25.68 82.75 12.69
C GLN A 111 -26.40 81.49 13.20
N ASP A 112 -27.70 81.55 13.43
CA ASP A 112 -28.53 80.41 13.83
C ASP A 112 -28.56 79.33 12.74
N ASP A 113 -28.70 79.71 11.47
CA ASP A 113 -28.62 78.78 10.33
C ASP A 113 -27.24 78.08 10.26
N ASN A 114 -26.16 78.82 10.51
CA ASN A 114 -24.82 78.24 10.55
C ASN A 114 -24.62 77.31 11.75
N ILE A 115 -25.15 77.67 12.92
CA ILE A 115 -25.13 76.81 14.11
C ILE A 115 -25.90 75.52 13.82
N ALA A 116 -27.10 75.61 13.23
CA ALA A 116 -27.91 74.45 12.87
C ALA A 116 -27.20 73.55 11.85
N ARG A 117 -26.58 74.12 10.80
CA ARG A 117 -25.77 73.37 9.84
C ARG A 117 -24.56 72.68 10.48
N MET A 118 -23.85 73.36 11.38
CA MET A 118 -22.71 72.79 12.09
C MET A 118 -23.12 71.68 13.05
N GLN A 119 -24.25 71.84 13.74
CA GLN A 119 -24.85 70.79 14.58
C GLN A 119 -25.25 69.56 13.75
N SER A 120 -25.84 69.76 12.57
CA SER A 120 -26.18 68.69 11.62
C SER A 120 -24.94 67.96 11.08
N LYS A 121 -23.87 68.68 10.72
CA LYS A 121 -22.59 68.06 10.33
C LYS A 121 -21.95 67.28 11.49
N LEU A 122 -22.00 67.82 12.71
CA LEU A 122 -21.50 67.15 13.91
C LEU A 122 -22.27 65.85 14.20
N SER A 123 -23.61 65.85 14.09
CA SER A 123 -24.40 64.64 14.29
C SER A 123 -24.13 63.60 13.21
N ALA A 124 -24.02 64.01 11.94
CA ALA A 124 -23.67 63.11 10.84
C ALA A 124 -22.27 62.49 11.02
N ASN A 125 -21.27 63.28 11.43
CA ASN A 125 -19.92 62.78 11.69
C ASN A 125 -19.86 61.85 12.91
N LYS A 126 -20.64 62.13 13.96
CA LYS A 126 -20.77 61.23 15.12
C LYS A 126 -21.35 59.87 14.71
N GLU A 127 -22.36 59.85 13.84
CA GLU A 127 -22.96 58.61 13.36
C GLU A 127 -21.98 57.82 12.49
N LYS A 128 -21.26 58.50 11.57
CA LYS A 128 -20.18 57.87 10.78
C LYS A 128 -19.09 57.25 11.66
N TYR A 129 -18.65 57.97 12.70
CA TYR A 129 -17.68 57.44 13.66
C TYR A 129 -18.21 56.22 14.41
N LYS A 130 -19.48 56.24 14.82
CA LYS A 130 -20.13 55.10 15.49
C LYS A 130 -20.17 53.87 14.58
N GLN A 131 -20.54 54.04 13.31
CA GLN A 131 -20.55 52.98 12.30
C GLN A 131 -19.14 52.41 12.04
N ALA A 132 -18.14 53.27 11.88
CA ALA A 132 -16.75 52.85 11.71
C ALA A 132 -16.23 52.10 12.94
N LYS A 133 -16.62 52.53 14.15
CA LYS A 133 -16.26 51.86 15.41
C LYS A 133 -16.87 50.46 15.51
N SER A 134 -18.16 50.29 15.16
CA SER A 134 -18.79 48.97 15.13
C SER A 134 -18.20 48.07 14.04
N GLY A 135 -17.88 48.63 12.86
CA GLY A 135 -17.20 47.89 11.79
C GLY A 135 -15.81 47.40 12.21
N ASN A 136 -15.03 48.24 12.89
CA ASN A 136 -13.74 47.83 13.45
C ASN A 136 -13.87 46.74 14.53
N ALA A 137 -14.93 46.75 15.34
CA ALA A 137 -15.17 45.69 16.30
C ALA A 137 -15.47 44.34 15.61
N ALA A 138 -16.31 44.34 14.56
CA ALA A 138 -16.63 43.14 13.78
C ALA A 138 -15.40 42.59 13.03
N LEU A 139 -14.55 43.46 12.48
CA LEU A 139 -13.29 43.05 11.85
C LEU A 139 -12.33 42.41 12.86
N ARG A 140 -12.22 42.98 14.08
CA ARG A 140 -11.40 42.37 15.14
C ARG A 140 -11.91 41.00 15.53
N GLU A 141 -13.22 40.85 15.68
CA GLU A 141 -13.85 39.55 15.97
C GLU A 141 -13.56 38.53 14.84
N THR A 142 -13.66 38.96 13.58
CA THR A 142 -13.33 38.12 12.42
C THR A 142 -11.87 37.71 12.42
N ILE A 143 -10.94 38.65 12.68
CA ILE A 143 -9.50 38.37 12.79
C ILE A 143 -9.25 37.33 13.89
N THR A 144 -9.80 37.53 15.08
CA THR A 144 -9.65 36.56 16.18
C THR A 144 -10.24 35.19 15.83
N GLY A 145 -11.36 35.14 15.12
CA GLY A 145 -11.94 33.88 14.63
C GLY A 145 -11.05 33.16 13.62
N THR A 146 -10.47 33.90 12.67
CA THR A 146 -9.53 33.34 11.69
C THR A 146 -8.21 32.89 12.31
N GLU A 147 -7.72 33.58 13.34
CA GLU A 147 -6.53 33.17 14.10
C GLU A 147 -6.75 31.83 14.81
N VAL A 148 -7.93 31.62 15.41
CA VAL A 148 -8.30 30.33 16.03
C VAL A 148 -8.34 29.21 15.00
N LEU A 149 -8.96 29.44 13.84
CA LEU A 149 -9.02 28.45 12.75
C LEU A 149 -7.62 28.12 12.20
N LEU A 150 -6.74 29.10 12.06
CA LEU A 150 -5.36 28.87 11.64
C LEU A 150 -4.60 28.00 12.64
N GLU A 151 -4.79 28.22 13.93
CA GLU A 151 -4.16 27.41 14.98
C GLU A 151 -4.72 25.96 14.99
N GLU A 152 -6.03 25.79 14.78
CA GLU A 152 -6.65 24.48 14.63
C GLU A 152 -6.08 23.70 13.45
N VAL A 153 -5.98 24.33 12.26
CA VAL A 153 -5.39 23.73 11.06
C VAL A 153 -3.91 23.37 11.28
N ARG A 154 -3.14 24.21 11.96
CA ARG A 154 -1.74 23.91 12.30
C ARG A 154 -1.62 22.70 13.22
N SER A 155 -2.48 22.61 14.24
CA SER A 155 -2.54 21.47 15.14
C SER A 155 -2.88 20.16 14.41
N GLU A 156 -3.84 20.22 13.48
CA GLU A 156 -4.20 19.08 12.63
C GLU A 156 -3.05 18.67 11.69
N GLN A 157 -2.37 19.64 11.08
CA GLN A 157 -1.20 19.42 10.24
C GLN A 157 -0.07 18.73 11.01
N ASP A 158 0.21 19.18 12.24
CA ASP A 158 1.21 18.57 13.11
C ASP A 158 0.83 17.14 13.49
N SER A 159 -0.44 16.88 13.78
CA SER A 159 -0.96 15.54 14.06
C SER A 159 -0.84 14.62 12.83
N ALA A 160 -1.17 15.11 11.64
CA ALA A 160 -1.01 14.37 10.39
C ALA A 160 0.48 14.08 10.09
N CYS A 161 1.38 15.04 10.30
CA CYS A 161 2.81 14.85 10.12
C CYS A 161 3.38 13.80 11.08
N LYS A 162 2.94 13.77 12.34
CA LYS A 162 3.30 12.74 13.31
C LYS A 162 2.83 11.34 12.86
N ARG A 163 1.58 11.22 12.40
CA ARG A 163 1.05 9.95 11.87
C ARG A 163 1.83 9.45 10.65
N LEU A 164 2.18 10.35 9.73
CA LEU A 164 2.98 10.01 8.55
C LEU A 164 4.36 9.47 8.95
N ARG A 165 5.07 10.17 9.86
CA ARG A 165 6.38 9.72 10.35
C ARG A 165 6.32 8.36 11.06
N MET A 166 5.25 8.09 11.81
CA MET A 166 5.04 6.78 12.42
C MET A 166 4.86 5.68 11.38
N ALA A 167 4.03 5.91 10.36
CA ALA A 167 3.83 4.96 9.27
C ALA A 167 5.12 4.71 8.47
N GLU A 168 5.91 5.75 8.19
CA GLU A 168 7.22 5.61 7.53
C GLU A 168 8.20 4.77 8.36
N ALA A 169 8.23 4.97 9.69
CA ALA A 169 9.07 4.20 10.58
C ALA A 169 8.63 2.72 10.66
N GLU A 170 7.33 2.43 10.66
CA GLU A 170 6.80 1.07 10.59
C GLU A 170 7.14 0.40 9.25
N LEU A 171 7.02 1.12 8.15
CA LEU A 171 7.38 0.63 6.82
C LEU A 171 8.87 0.32 6.74
N LEU A 172 9.73 1.16 7.34
CA LEU A 172 11.17 0.90 7.42
C LEU A 172 11.47 -0.35 8.25
N LYS A 173 10.83 -0.52 9.41
CA LYS A 173 10.95 -1.75 10.21
C LYS A 173 10.48 -2.98 9.44
N LEU A 174 9.39 -2.88 8.69
CA LEU A 174 8.91 -3.97 7.84
C LEU A 174 9.91 -4.27 6.71
N LYS A 175 10.56 -3.26 6.13
CA LYS A 175 11.62 -3.44 5.12
C LYS A 175 12.88 -4.09 5.71
N GLU A 176 13.30 -3.69 6.90
CA GLU A 176 14.46 -4.27 7.59
C GLU A 176 14.18 -5.71 8.03
N ASN A 177 12.96 -5.98 8.50
CA ASN A 177 12.53 -7.32 8.91
C ASN A 177 12.20 -8.23 7.73
N ALA A 178 11.76 -7.66 6.61
CA ALA A 178 11.70 -8.34 5.32
C ALA A 178 13.13 -8.51 4.80
N ARG A 179 13.91 -9.37 5.48
CA ARG A 179 15.18 -9.87 4.97
C ARG A 179 14.92 -10.30 3.54
N VAL A 180 15.50 -9.54 2.60
CA VAL A 180 15.34 -9.81 1.17
C VAL A 180 15.79 -11.25 0.96
N PHE A 181 14.83 -12.10 0.60
CA PHE A 181 15.11 -13.48 0.30
C PHE A 181 16.05 -13.49 -0.90
N SER A 182 17.22 -14.10 -0.72
CA SER A 182 18.20 -14.28 -1.78
C SER A 182 18.39 -15.78 -2.01
N PRO A 183 18.02 -16.33 -3.19
CA PRO A 183 18.18 -17.74 -3.51
C PRO A 183 19.60 -18.26 -3.29
N THR A 184 20.61 -17.50 -3.70
CA THR A 184 22.02 -17.90 -3.55
C THR A 184 22.42 -18.02 -2.08
N ASN A 185 22.06 -17.01 -1.26
CA ASN A 185 22.36 -17.06 0.18
C ASN A 185 21.56 -18.16 0.88
N PHE A 186 20.31 -18.35 0.47
CA PHE A 186 19.45 -19.39 1.00
C PHE A 186 20.01 -20.79 0.71
N LEU A 187 20.39 -21.07 -0.54
CA LEU A 187 21.02 -22.34 -0.93
C LEU A 187 22.39 -22.58 -0.28
N SER A 188 23.11 -21.51 0.08
CA SER A 188 24.43 -21.62 0.72
C SER A 188 24.37 -21.76 2.24
N ARG A 189 23.19 -21.58 2.84
CA ARG A 189 23.02 -21.55 4.29
C ARG A 189 23.13 -22.97 4.84
N ALA A 190 24.13 -23.21 5.69
CA ALA A 190 24.12 -24.38 6.56
C ALA A 190 22.94 -24.25 7.55
N LEU A 191 22.05 -25.23 7.57
CA LEU A 191 21.02 -25.29 8.60
C LEU A 191 21.68 -25.67 9.93
N PRO A 192 21.37 -24.95 11.03
CA PRO A 192 21.91 -25.28 12.34
C PRO A 192 21.49 -26.70 12.74
N ASP A 193 22.48 -27.44 13.26
CA ASP A 193 22.43 -28.87 13.58
C ASP A 193 21.32 -29.20 14.60
N GLU A 194 20.84 -28.21 15.35
CA GLU A 194 19.80 -28.39 16.38
C GLU A 194 18.42 -28.80 15.85
N SER A 195 18.20 -28.72 14.53
CA SER A 195 17.00 -29.30 13.88
C SER A 195 17.20 -30.74 13.40
N LEU A 196 18.41 -31.30 13.50
CA LEU A 196 18.73 -32.62 12.97
C LEU A 196 18.36 -33.80 13.87
N ASP A 197 18.02 -33.58 15.15
CA ASP A 197 17.58 -34.69 16.02
C ASP A 197 16.25 -35.31 15.56
N THR A 198 15.47 -34.61 14.72
CA THR A 198 14.31 -35.18 13.99
C THR A 198 14.61 -35.52 12.53
N ALA A 199 15.79 -35.14 12.02
CA ALA A 199 16.28 -35.47 10.70
C ALA A 199 17.10 -36.77 10.68
N THR A 200 16.74 -37.75 11.51
CA THR A 200 17.11 -39.15 11.23
C THR A 200 16.74 -39.40 9.78
N ALA A 201 17.74 -39.66 8.92
CA ALA A 201 17.64 -39.67 7.46
C ALA A 201 16.27 -40.18 6.96
N LEU A 202 15.30 -39.27 6.87
CA LEU A 202 13.95 -39.60 6.43
C LEU A 202 14.07 -39.68 4.92
N GLU A 203 14.54 -40.84 4.46
CA GLU A 203 14.45 -41.25 3.06
C GLU A 203 13.03 -40.96 2.63
N GLY A 204 12.88 -40.06 1.65
CA GLY A 204 11.58 -39.69 1.13
C GLY A 204 10.77 -40.94 0.80
N LEU A 205 9.47 -40.93 1.13
CA LEU A 205 8.61 -42.07 0.84
C LEU A 205 8.40 -42.12 -0.67
N VAL A 206 9.12 -43.00 -1.36
CA VAL A 206 8.90 -43.27 -2.77
C VAL A 206 7.63 -44.11 -2.91
N PHE A 207 6.66 -43.62 -3.66
CA PHE A 207 5.45 -44.36 -3.98
C PHE A 207 5.24 -44.43 -5.49
N GLN A 208 4.56 -45.47 -5.94
CA GLN A 208 4.33 -45.68 -7.36
C GLN A 208 3.13 -44.85 -7.82
N CYS A 209 3.41 -43.67 -8.38
CA CYS A 209 2.43 -42.91 -9.14
C CYS A 209 2.79 -42.98 -10.63
N GLY A 210 1.89 -43.52 -11.45
CA GLY A 210 2.12 -43.65 -12.88
C GLY A 210 1.95 -42.32 -13.61
N GLY A 211 3.00 -41.88 -14.32
CA GLY A 211 2.95 -40.76 -15.27
C GLY A 211 3.67 -39.48 -14.83
N GLU A 212 3.65 -38.49 -15.72
CA GLU A 212 4.36 -37.21 -15.52
C GLU A 212 3.59 -36.23 -14.62
N ARG A 213 2.31 -36.48 -14.35
CA ARG A 213 1.49 -35.66 -13.46
C ARG A 213 1.20 -36.45 -12.20
N LEU A 214 1.45 -35.83 -11.05
CA LEU A 214 1.09 -36.41 -9.77
C LEU A 214 -0.44 -36.55 -9.68
N LYS A 215 -0.91 -37.75 -9.34
CA LYS A 215 -2.30 -38.03 -9.03
C LYS A 215 -2.37 -38.60 -7.63
N LEU A 216 -3.02 -37.87 -6.73
CA LEU A 216 -3.28 -38.29 -5.36
C LEU A 216 -4.73 -38.73 -5.23
N SER A 217 -5.00 -39.72 -4.36
CA SER A 217 -6.36 -40.08 -3.98
C SER A 217 -6.98 -38.95 -3.13
N GLN A 218 -8.31 -38.85 -3.11
CA GLN A 218 -8.99 -37.84 -2.28
C GLN A 218 -8.60 -37.96 -0.80
N ASN A 219 -8.43 -39.19 -0.29
CA ASN A 219 -7.98 -39.43 1.08
C ASN A 219 -6.57 -38.87 1.35
N ALA A 220 -5.66 -38.97 0.37
CA ALA A 220 -4.32 -38.38 0.48
C ALA A 220 -4.40 -36.85 0.46
N ILE A 221 -5.20 -36.26 -0.44
CA ILE A 221 -5.40 -34.80 -0.51
C ILE A 221 -5.96 -34.27 0.81
N ASN A 222 -6.98 -34.94 1.37
CA ASN A 222 -7.58 -34.57 2.65
C ASN A 222 -6.64 -34.77 3.85
N SER A 223 -5.57 -35.56 3.68
CA SER A 223 -4.55 -35.79 4.71
C SER A 223 -3.38 -34.81 4.61
N CYS A 224 -3.31 -33.98 3.56
CA CYS A 224 -2.29 -32.95 3.44
C CYS A 224 -2.46 -31.87 4.51
N VAL A 225 -1.40 -31.12 4.77
CA VAL A 225 -1.48 -29.91 5.60
C VAL A 225 -2.48 -28.88 5.01
N PRO A 226 -3.02 -27.95 5.81
CA PRO A 226 -4.06 -27.01 5.34
C PRO A 226 -3.69 -26.20 4.10
N GLY A 227 -2.41 -25.90 3.88
CA GLY A 227 -1.91 -25.23 2.67
C GLY A 227 -1.93 -26.09 1.40
N GLY A 228 -2.27 -27.37 1.53
CA GLY A 228 -2.32 -28.36 0.46
C GLY A 228 -0.96 -28.99 0.18
N PHE A 229 -0.69 -29.22 -1.11
CA PHE A 229 0.56 -29.83 -1.56
C PHE A 229 1.14 -29.12 -2.78
N ILE A 230 2.43 -29.32 -2.99
CA ILE A 230 3.12 -28.96 -4.22
C ILE A 230 3.79 -30.17 -4.83
N SER A 231 3.75 -30.24 -6.15
CA SER A 231 4.44 -31.27 -6.93
C SER A 231 5.46 -30.62 -7.86
N LYS A 232 6.71 -31.07 -7.80
CA LYS A 232 7.80 -30.51 -8.61
C LYS A 232 8.66 -31.59 -9.25
N ASP A 233 9.08 -31.35 -10.48
CA ASP A 233 10.05 -32.16 -11.20
C ASP A 233 11.49 -31.78 -10.81
N HIS A 234 12.43 -32.73 -10.88
CA HIS A 234 13.86 -32.47 -10.68
C HIS A 234 14.45 -31.33 -11.51
N LYS A 235 13.83 -30.95 -12.63
CA LYS A 235 14.25 -29.80 -13.43
C LYS A 235 13.74 -28.46 -12.93
N GLU A 236 12.79 -28.44 -12.00
CA GLU A 236 12.22 -27.23 -11.40
C GLU A 236 12.83 -26.92 -10.02
N VAL A 237 13.62 -27.83 -9.45
CA VAL A 237 14.12 -27.72 -8.07
C VAL A 237 15.64 -27.69 -8.04
N VAL A 238 16.16 -26.77 -7.22
CA VAL A 238 17.58 -26.62 -6.93
C VAL A 238 17.76 -26.87 -5.43
N TRP A 239 18.44 -27.96 -5.07
CA TRP A 239 18.68 -28.33 -3.68
C TRP A 239 19.94 -27.65 -3.14
N ALA A 240 19.89 -27.19 -1.89
CA ALA A 240 21.04 -26.59 -1.21
C ALA A 240 22.16 -27.60 -0.90
N ASN A 241 21.78 -28.83 -0.59
CA ASN A 241 22.69 -29.92 -0.24
C ASN A 241 22.07 -31.30 -0.58
N ASN A 242 22.85 -32.36 -0.35
CA ASN A 242 22.42 -33.75 -0.60
C ASN A 242 21.32 -34.25 0.36
N MET A 243 20.99 -33.51 1.42
CA MET A 243 20.05 -33.96 2.46
C MET A 243 18.60 -33.52 2.20
N GLU A 244 18.32 -32.86 1.07
CA GLU A 244 16.98 -32.43 0.68
C GLU A 244 16.28 -31.60 1.79
N THR A 245 17.06 -30.83 2.56
CA THR A 245 16.54 -30.08 3.72
C THR A 245 15.85 -28.79 3.32
N HIS A 246 16.35 -28.15 2.28
CA HIS A 246 15.77 -26.95 1.69
C HIS A 246 16.16 -26.83 0.23
N CYS A 247 15.31 -26.18 -0.54
CA CYS A 247 15.48 -25.98 -1.97
C CYS A 247 14.92 -24.65 -2.44
N VAL A 248 15.36 -24.25 -3.63
CA VAL A 248 14.73 -23.20 -4.42
C VAL A 248 13.95 -23.87 -5.55
N VAL A 249 12.66 -23.57 -5.62
CA VAL A 249 11.80 -23.93 -6.74
C VAL A 249 11.84 -22.80 -7.75
N LEU A 250 12.15 -23.13 -9.00
CA LEU A 250 12.09 -22.23 -10.13
C LEU A 250 10.74 -22.38 -10.83
N SER A 251 10.02 -21.28 -10.97
CA SER A 251 8.74 -21.22 -11.66
C SER A 251 8.72 -20.01 -12.59
N PRO A 252 8.15 -20.10 -13.80
CA PRO A 252 8.00 -18.92 -14.64
C PRO A 252 7.05 -17.92 -13.96
N THR A 253 7.30 -16.62 -14.11
CA THR A 253 6.39 -15.59 -13.54
C THR A 253 5.02 -15.57 -14.23
N HIS A 254 4.98 -16.02 -15.48
CA HIS A 254 3.78 -16.08 -16.32
C HIS A 254 3.83 -17.37 -17.13
N ARG A 255 2.67 -17.90 -17.48
CA ARG A 255 2.54 -19.06 -18.35
C ARG A 255 1.59 -18.72 -19.50
N TYR A 256 1.96 -19.15 -20.70
CA TYR A 256 1.17 -18.95 -21.91
C TYR A 256 0.35 -20.20 -22.20
N ASP A 257 -0.98 -20.05 -22.07
CA ASP A 257 -2.00 -20.99 -22.51
C ASP A 257 -2.98 -20.23 -23.42
N PRO A 258 -3.09 -20.56 -24.73
CA PRO A 258 -4.02 -19.90 -25.64
C PRO A 258 -5.49 -19.94 -25.20
N LYS A 259 -5.85 -20.82 -24.26
CA LYS A 259 -7.20 -20.94 -23.71
C LYS A 259 -7.47 -20.00 -22.54
N ALA A 260 -6.45 -19.35 -21.99
CA ALA A 260 -6.59 -18.40 -20.90
C ALA A 260 -7.17 -17.06 -21.40
N ALA A 261 -8.01 -16.41 -20.59
CA ALA A 261 -8.78 -15.23 -20.99
C ALA A 261 -7.89 -14.00 -21.33
N ALA A 262 -6.83 -13.75 -20.56
CA ALA A 262 -6.00 -12.54 -20.65
C ALA A 262 -4.98 -12.59 -21.80
N GLY A 263 -5.47 -12.73 -23.03
CA GLY A 263 -4.61 -12.85 -24.21
C GLY A 263 -3.74 -14.11 -24.19
N GLY A 264 -4.20 -15.14 -23.49
CA GLY A 264 -3.49 -16.41 -23.32
C GLY A 264 -2.40 -16.41 -22.25
N TRP A 265 -2.26 -15.37 -21.42
CA TRP A 265 -1.30 -15.37 -20.30
C TRP A 265 -2.00 -15.61 -18.97
N GLU A 266 -1.41 -16.44 -18.12
CA GLU A 266 -1.85 -16.71 -16.76
C GLU A 266 -0.69 -16.58 -15.77
N SER A 267 -0.99 -16.22 -14.51
CA SER A 267 -0.02 -16.24 -13.42
C SER A 267 -0.04 -17.62 -12.75
N PRO A 268 1.09 -18.36 -12.70
CA PRO A 268 1.13 -19.66 -12.06
C PRO A 268 0.75 -19.59 -10.58
N SER A 269 0.07 -20.61 -10.06
CA SER A 269 -0.36 -20.68 -8.66
C SER A 269 0.79 -20.53 -7.67
N ASP A 270 2.01 -20.92 -8.05
CA ASP A 270 3.21 -20.80 -7.23
C ASP A 270 3.56 -19.33 -6.91
N MET A 271 3.14 -18.38 -7.75
CA MET A 271 3.36 -16.95 -7.53
C MET A 271 2.53 -16.37 -6.40
N LYS A 272 1.48 -17.09 -5.95
CA LYS A 272 0.58 -16.62 -4.90
C LYS A 272 1.05 -17.00 -3.50
N ARG A 273 2.20 -17.68 -3.38
CA ARG A 273 2.70 -18.24 -2.12
C ARG A 273 3.30 -17.17 -1.24
N GLN A 274 2.81 -17.07 -0.02
CA GLN A 274 3.33 -16.14 0.97
C GLN A 274 4.40 -16.78 1.86
N PRO A 275 5.41 -16.02 2.31
CA PRO A 275 6.33 -16.49 3.34
C PRO A 275 5.58 -16.98 4.58
N GLY A 276 5.96 -18.13 5.11
CA GLY A 276 5.33 -18.79 6.25
C GLY A 276 4.32 -19.88 5.89
N GLU A 277 3.81 -19.92 4.65
CA GLU A 277 2.90 -20.99 4.21
C GLU A 277 3.57 -22.36 4.27
N GLU A 278 2.85 -23.36 4.79
CA GLU A 278 3.30 -24.75 4.86
C GLU A 278 2.55 -25.65 3.88
N MET A 279 3.28 -26.51 3.18
CA MET A 279 2.72 -27.45 2.21
C MET A 279 3.46 -28.78 2.21
N ASP A 280 2.74 -29.84 1.88
CA ASP A 280 3.36 -31.14 1.65
C ASP A 280 4.02 -31.18 0.27
N MET A 281 5.31 -31.53 0.22
CA MET A 281 6.11 -31.51 -1.01
C MET A 281 6.24 -32.91 -1.61
N PHE A 282 5.85 -33.01 -2.87
CA PHE A 282 6.03 -34.16 -3.73
C PHE A 282 7.07 -33.84 -4.81
N PHE A 283 8.04 -34.73 -4.97
CA PHE A 283 9.16 -34.52 -5.87
C PHE A 283 9.29 -35.68 -6.86
N MET A 284 9.39 -35.37 -8.15
CA MET A 284 9.69 -36.36 -9.18
C MET A 284 11.19 -36.35 -9.47
N ASN A 285 11.86 -37.46 -9.15
CA ASN A 285 13.28 -37.58 -9.40
C ASN A 285 13.61 -37.77 -10.90
N LYS A 286 14.91 -37.74 -11.24
CA LYS A 286 15.44 -37.98 -12.60
C LYS A 286 14.96 -39.29 -13.25
N ARG A 287 14.58 -40.30 -12.45
CA ARG A 287 14.07 -41.60 -12.89
C ARG A 287 12.55 -41.61 -13.09
N LYS A 288 11.91 -40.43 -13.11
CA LYS A 288 10.46 -40.25 -13.21
C LYS A 288 9.66 -40.98 -12.12
N LYS A 289 10.23 -41.06 -10.91
CA LYS A 289 9.54 -41.63 -9.74
C LYS A 289 9.17 -40.50 -8.78
N TRP A 290 7.91 -40.50 -8.36
CA TRP A 290 7.40 -39.59 -7.35
C TRP A 290 7.78 -40.06 -5.94
N GLY A 291 8.20 -39.12 -5.11
CA GLY A 291 8.43 -39.31 -3.69
C GLY A 291 7.77 -38.20 -2.89
N TYR A 292 7.29 -38.55 -1.70
CA TYR A 292 6.84 -37.58 -0.71
C TYR A 292 8.01 -37.23 0.22
N LEU A 293 8.40 -35.95 0.23
CA LEU A 293 9.61 -35.48 0.92
C LEU A 293 9.33 -34.91 2.32
N GLY A 294 8.07 -34.64 2.66
CA GLY A 294 7.68 -34.04 3.94
C GLY A 294 6.94 -32.72 3.77
N THR A 295 6.82 -32.01 4.89
CA THR A 295 6.14 -30.72 4.97
C THR A 295 7.20 -29.62 4.90
N TYR A 296 7.00 -28.68 3.98
CA TYR A 296 7.91 -27.57 3.70
C TYR A 296 7.22 -26.24 3.94
N ARG A 297 7.96 -25.28 4.48
CA ARG A 297 7.54 -23.91 4.69
C ARG A 297 8.16 -23.00 3.63
N CYS A 298 7.36 -22.11 3.05
CA CYS A 298 7.84 -21.05 2.17
C CYS A 298 8.65 -20.04 3.01
N VAL A 299 9.92 -19.85 2.68
CA VAL A 299 10.81 -18.91 3.39
C VAL A 299 10.75 -17.52 2.74
N GLY A 300 10.58 -17.48 1.43
CA GLY A 300 10.55 -16.24 0.67
C GLY A 300 10.58 -16.48 -0.83
N GLN A 301 10.45 -15.39 -1.58
CA GLN A 301 10.45 -15.41 -3.03
C GLN A 301 11.23 -14.22 -3.58
N GLU A 302 11.97 -14.45 -4.66
CA GLU A 302 12.62 -13.39 -5.44
C GLU A 302 12.34 -13.61 -6.93
N ILE A 303 12.18 -12.52 -7.69
CA ILE A 303 11.98 -12.58 -9.14
C ILE A 303 13.27 -12.13 -9.84
N LEU A 304 13.90 -13.05 -10.55
CA LEU A 304 15.22 -12.87 -11.14
C LEU A 304 15.20 -12.98 -12.67
N SER A 305 16.18 -12.34 -13.31
CA SER A 305 16.45 -12.55 -14.74
C SER A 305 17.03 -13.95 -14.98
N CYS A 306 16.92 -14.48 -16.20
CA CYS A 306 17.56 -15.76 -16.55
C CYS A 306 19.07 -15.75 -16.25
N ARG A 307 19.76 -14.65 -16.56
CA ARG A 307 21.20 -14.49 -16.33
C ARG A 307 21.57 -14.56 -14.85
N ASP A 308 20.71 -14.06 -13.97
CA ASP A 308 20.95 -14.13 -12.53
C ASP A 308 20.69 -15.54 -11.98
N VAL A 309 19.66 -16.22 -12.48
CA VAL A 309 19.35 -17.61 -12.09
C VAL A 309 20.43 -18.57 -12.58
N GLU A 310 20.99 -18.37 -13.78
CA GLU A 310 22.08 -19.18 -14.33
C GLU A 310 23.32 -19.23 -13.42
N LYS A 311 23.53 -18.22 -12.57
CA LYS A 311 24.65 -18.19 -11.61
C LYS A 311 24.59 -19.33 -10.59
N PHE A 312 23.40 -19.85 -10.29
CA PHE A 312 23.22 -20.93 -9.30
C PHE A 312 22.40 -22.13 -9.82
N ALA A 313 21.73 -22.03 -10.97
CA ALA A 313 20.80 -23.06 -11.46
C ALA A 313 20.78 -23.20 -12.99
N LYS A 314 21.96 -23.21 -13.62
CA LYS A 314 22.10 -23.21 -15.09
C LYS A 314 21.27 -24.27 -15.81
N SER A 315 21.20 -25.50 -15.30
CA SER A 315 20.49 -26.60 -16.00
C SER A 315 18.97 -26.56 -15.84
N GLN A 316 18.45 -25.79 -14.88
CA GLN A 316 17.03 -25.67 -14.61
C GLN A 316 16.38 -24.47 -15.33
N VAL A 317 17.16 -23.46 -15.73
CA VAL A 317 16.67 -22.27 -16.45
C VAL A 317 15.97 -22.65 -17.75
N ASP A 318 16.57 -23.52 -18.57
CA ASP A 318 15.96 -23.98 -19.82
C ASP A 318 14.61 -24.65 -19.57
N SER A 319 14.52 -25.45 -18.50
CA SER A 319 13.27 -26.10 -18.12
C SER A 319 12.21 -25.08 -17.70
N ALA A 320 12.58 -24.05 -16.95
CA ALA A 320 11.66 -22.99 -16.55
C ALA A 320 11.11 -22.24 -17.77
N ILE A 321 11.95 -21.98 -18.79
CA ILE A 321 11.54 -21.36 -20.05
C ILE A 321 10.62 -22.30 -20.86
N ASP A 322 10.95 -23.59 -20.91
CA ASP A 322 10.17 -24.57 -21.67
C ASP A 322 8.77 -24.78 -21.10
N ILE A 323 8.60 -24.70 -19.76
CA ILE A 323 7.28 -24.83 -19.11
C ILE A 323 6.44 -23.55 -19.17
N THR A 324 7.04 -22.40 -19.50
CA THR A 324 6.31 -21.14 -19.71
C THR A 324 5.26 -21.27 -20.80
N ALA A 325 5.48 -22.09 -21.83
CA ALA A 325 4.51 -22.33 -22.89
C ALA A 325 3.89 -23.72 -22.73
N VAL A 326 2.56 -23.83 -22.83
CA VAL A 326 1.89 -25.15 -22.80
C VAL A 326 2.45 -26.07 -23.88
N ARG A 327 2.60 -27.37 -23.56
CA ARG A 327 3.12 -28.36 -24.52
C ARG A 327 2.24 -28.47 -25.76
N GLY A 328 2.88 -28.66 -26.91
CA GLY A 328 2.20 -28.85 -28.20
C GLY A 328 1.95 -27.55 -28.97
N LEU A 329 2.51 -26.42 -28.52
CA LEU A 329 2.45 -25.16 -29.25
C LEU A 329 3.44 -25.13 -30.43
N PRO A 330 3.14 -24.38 -31.50
CA PRO A 330 4.07 -24.11 -32.60
C PRO A 330 5.43 -23.59 -32.13
N VAL A 331 6.51 -24.02 -32.79
CA VAL A 331 7.91 -23.63 -32.49
C VAL A 331 8.10 -22.11 -32.51
N ILE A 332 7.36 -21.38 -33.36
CA ILE A 332 7.42 -19.92 -33.41
C ILE A 332 7.03 -19.26 -32.08
N ILE A 333 6.07 -19.83 -31.35
CA ILE A 333 5.66 -19.32 -30.02
C ILE A 333 6.75 -19.60 -29.00
N HIS A 334 7.33 -20.80 -28.99
CA HIS A 334 8.46 -21.12 -28.11
C HIS A 334 9.66 -20.20 -28.36
N ASN A 335 9.96 -19.87 -29.61
CA ASN A 335 11.02 -18.92 -29.96
C ASN A 335 10.69 -17.51 -29.46
N ALA A 336 9.45 -17.05 -29.61
CA ALA A 336 9.01 -15.76 -29.07
C ALA A 336 9.16 -15.70 -27.54
N VAL A 337 8.73 -16.73 -26.82
CA VAL A 337 8.90 -16.83 -25.35
C VAL A 337 10.39 -16.78 -24.96
N LYS A 338 11.26 -17.52 -25.67
CA LYS A 338 12.71 -17.45 -25.46
C LYS A 338 13.27 -16.04 -25.64
N GLN A 339 12.81 -15.32 -26.68
CA GLN A 339 13.20 -13.92 -26.89
C GLN A 339 12.69 -12.98 -25.79
N MET A 340 11.50 -13.23 -25.23
CA MET A 340 10.99 -12.44 -24.10
C MET A 340 11.87 -12.59 -22.85
N TYR A 341 12.36 -13.80 -22.55
CA TYR A 341 13.33 -14.01 -21.49
C TYR A 341 14.69 -13.37 -21.79
N ALA A 342 15.20 -13.50 -23.03
CA ALA A 342 16.45 -12.89 -23.45
C ALA A 342 16.46 -11.36 -23.29
N ASN A 343 15.29 -10.73 -23.49
CA ASN A 343 15.07 -9.29 -23.33
C ASN A 343 14.57 -8.88 -21.94
N ASN A 344 14.56 -9.78 -20.95
CA ASN A 344 14.07 -9.56 -19.58
C ASN A 344 12.60 -9.10 -19.46
N VAL A 345 11.80 -9.32 -20.49
CA VAL A 345 10.34 -9.08 -20.46
C VAL A 345 9.68 -10.11 -19.54
N LEU A 346 10.10 -11.38 -19.66
CA LEU A 346 9.74 -12.44 -18.72
C LEU A 346 10.89 -12.70 -17.76
N LYS A 347 10.53 -13.11 -16.55
CA LYS A 347 11.46 -13.42 -15.45
C LYS A 347 11.09 -14.75 -14.80
N ILE A 348 12.01 -15.27 -14.00
CA ILE A 348 11.84 -16.53 -13.24
C ILE A 348 11.62 -16.16 -11.79
N ALA A 349 10.58 -16.73 -11.18
CA ALA A 349 10.39 -16.68 -9.75
C ALA A 349 11.18 -17.81 -9.08
N CYS A 350 11.94 -17.44 -8.06
CA CYS A 350 12.74 -18.32 -7.24
C CYS A 350 12.11 -18.37 -5.85
N ILE A 351 11.51 -19.49 -5.48
CA ILE A 351 10.77 -19.64 -4.23
C ILE A 351 11.55 -20.58 -3.30
N GLY A 352 11.95 -20.08 -2.13
CA GLY A 352 12.66 -20.87 -1.13
C GLY A 352 11.72 -21.72 -0.29
N TRP A 353 11.96 -23.02 -0.26
CA TRP A 353 11.24 -23.98 0.55
C TRP A 353 12.18 -24.63 1.55
N GLN A 354 11.84 -24.60 2.83
CA GLN A 354 12.58 -25.26 3.90
C GLN A 354 11.72 -26.35 4.52
N ARG A 355 12.26 -27.56 4.65
CA ARG A 355 11.59 -28.66 5.33
C ARG A 355 11.44 -28.32 6.81
N VAL A 356 10.20 -28.41 7.31
CA VAL A 356 9.86 -28.14 8.72
C VAL A 356 9.28 -29.36 9.44
N GLY A 357 8.93 -30.41 8.69
CA GLY A 357 8.40 -31.63 9.28
C GLY A 357 8.16 -32.75 8.29
N PHE A 358 7.44 -33.77 8.75
CA PHE A 358 7.03 -34.90 7.92
C PHE A 358 5.66 -35.41 8.39
N ASN A 359 4.63 -35.18 7.59
CA ASN A 359 3.26 -35.61 7.87
C ASN A 359 3.14 -37.15 7.84
N GLN A 360 3.17 -37.78 9.02
CA GLN A 360 3.09 -39.24 9.19
C GLN A 360 1.71 -39.82 8.84
N VAL A 361 0.64 -39.01 8.90
CA VAL A 361 -0.70 -39.45 8.50
C VAL A 361 -0.74 -39.63 6.99
N LEU A 362 -0.33 -38.60 6.25
CA LEU A 362 -0.21 -38.65 4.80
C LEU A 362 0.72 -39.78 4.34
N ALA A 363 1.89 -39.92 4.99
CA ALA A 363 2.84 -40.99 4.67
C ALA A 363 2.24 -42.40 4.82
N ARG A 364 1.37 -42.62 5.81
CA ARG A 364 0.66 -43.90 5.97
C ARG A 364 -0.36 -44.13 4.85
N VAL A 365 -1.09 -43.09 4.45
CA VAL A 365 -2.07 -43.15 3.35
C VAL A 365 -1.41 -43.39 1.99
N LEU A 366 -0.21 -42.85 1.78
CA LEU A 366 0.55 -43.01 0.54
C LEU A 366 1.26 -44.35 0.42
N ARG A 367 1.45 -45.10 1.53
CA ARG A 367 2.04 -46.43 1.45
C ARG A 367 1.08 -47.32 0.68
N PRO A 368 1.56 -48.03 -0.35
CA PRO A 368 0.72 -49.04 -0.99
C PRO A 368 0.26 -50.01 0.10
N GLU A 369 -1.03 -50.28 0.15
CA GLU A 369 -1.55 -51.38 0.95
C GLU A 369 -0.75 -52.60 0.49
N ARG A 370 0.16 -53.07 1.34
CA ARG A 370 0.78 -54.37 1.09
C ARG A 370 -0.43 -55.28 0.99
N PRO A 371 -0.66 -55.97 -0.15
CA PRO A 371 -1.73 -56.93 -0.22
C PRO A 371 -1.49 -57.82 0.99
N GLN A 372 -2.37 -57.72 1.98
CA GLN A 372 -2.35 -58.65 3.08
C GLN A 372 -2.57 -59.95 2.34
N MET A 373 -1.48 -60.70 2.15
CA MET A 373 -1.57 -62.09 1.80
C MET A 373 -2.42 -62.62 2.94
N THR A 374 -3.73 -62.69 2.68
CA THR A 374 -4.65 -63.41 3.51
C THR A 374 -4.10 -64.81 3.43
N ASP A 375 -3.28 -65.12 4.41
CA ASP A 375 -2.83 -66.46 4.72
C ASP A 375 -4.09 -67.17 5.21
N SER A 376 -5.02 -67.38 4.26
CA SER A 376 -6.05 -68.39 4.35
C SER A 376 -5.31 -69.71 4.20
N GLY A 377 -4.45 -70.00 5.19
CA GLY A 377 -4.15 -71.34 5.62
C GLY A 377 -5.49 -71.96 5.96
N GLN A 378 -6.11 -72.53 4.94
CA GLN A 378 -7.02 -73.63 5.12
C GLN A 378 -6.26 -74.65 5.95
N SER A 379 -6.57 -74.68 7.23
CA SER A 379 -6.37 -75.82 8.12
C SER A 379 -7.15 -76.97 7.51
N SER A 380 -6.55 -77.66 6.54
CA SER A 380 -7.03 -78.96 6.09
C SER A 380 -6.65 -79.97 7.17
N GLU A 381 -7.51 -80.04 8.17
CA GLU A 381 -7.59 -81.15 9.11
C GLU A 381 -8.20 -82.33 8.33
N SER A 382 -7.37 -83.20 7.75
CA SER A 382 -7.64 -84.65 7.65
C SER A 382 -6.62 -85.43 6.80
N ALA A 383 -6.14 -86.50 7.44
CA ALA A 383 -5.71 -87.80 6.91
C ALA A 383 -4.21 -88.02 6.53
N PRO A 384 -3.58 -89.05 7.16
CA PRO A 384 -2.26 -89.55 6.79
C PRO A 384 -2.40 -90.64 5.72
N ALA A 385 -1.80 -90.47 4.54
CA ALA A 385 -1.63 -91.61 3.62
C ALA A 385 -0.44 -91.45 2.67
N LYS A 386 0.52 -92.36 2.87
CA LYS A 386 1.32 -93.07 1.86
C LYS A 386 2.26 -92.27 0.95
N ARG A 387 3.53 -92.34 1.36
CA ARG A 387 4.73 -92.52 0.52
C ARG A 387 4.42 -93.15 -0.85
N HIS A 388 4.78 -92.45 -1.93
CA HIS A 388 5.21 -93.09 -3.17
C HIS A 388 6.48 -92.39 -3.67
N ARG A 389 7.61 -93.13 -3.62
CA ARG A 389 8.85 -92.82 -4.32
C ARG A 389 8.63 -92.96 -5.83
N ARG A 390 9.11 -91.99 -6.61
CA ARG A 390 9.59 -92.09 -8.01
C ARG A 390 10.41 -90.80 -8.18
N ASP A 391 11.74 -90.84 -8.17
CA ASP A 391 12.60 -91.37 -9.24
C ASP A 391 11.96 -91.13 -10.60
N ASP A 392 12.37 -90.04 -11.26
CA ASP A 392 12.93 -90.16 -12.61
C ASP A 392 13.71 -88.90 -12.99
N ASP A 393 14.93 -89.20 -13.40
CA ASP A 393 15.87 -88.41 -14.17
C ASP A 393 15.20 -87.61 -15.29
N ASN A 394 15.63 -86.35 -15.48
CA ASN A 394 15.86 -85.93 -16.86
C ASN A 394 16.98 -84.89 -16.98
N ALA A 395 18.08 -85.37 -17.53
CA ALA A 395 19.20 -84.62 -18.04
C ALA A 395 18.85 -83.96 -19.39
N GLY A 396 19.34 -82.74 -19.64
CA GLY A 396 19.35 -82.16 -20.98
C GLY A 396 19.55 -80.65 -20.95
N LYS A 397 20.80 -80.16 -21.00
CA LYS A 397 21.57 -79.84 -22.22
C LYS A 397 21.24 -78.49 -22.88
N SER A 398 22.23 -77.60 -22.77
CA SER A 398 22.84 -76.79 -23.84
C SER A 398 22.01 -75.81 -24.69
N SER A 399 22.40 -74.53 -24.66
CA SER A 399 23.00 -73.81 -25.81
C SER A 399 23.49 -72.42 -25.33
N LYS A 400 24.79 -72.12 -25.29
CA LYS A 400 25.64 -71.59 -26.37
C LYS A 400 25.11 -70.33 -27.10
N ARG A 401 25.81 -69.22 -26.81
CA ARG A 401 26.58 -68.38 -27.77
C ARG A 401 25.83 -67.52 -28.80
N HIS A 402 25.96 -66.19 -28.65
CA HIS A 402 26.24 -65.20 -29.70
C HIS A 402 26.51 -63.85 -29.02
N LYS A 403 27.32 -62.90 -29.50
CA LYS A 403 28.46 -62.80 -30.43
C LYS A 403 28.87 -61.32 -30.28
N ALA A 404 30.15 -61.05 -30.05
CA ALA A 404 30.71 -59.70 -30.10
C ALA A 404 31.08 -59.36 -31.55
N THR A 405 30.77 -58.13 -31.96
CA THR A 405 31.63 -57.20 -32.73
C THR A 405 30.94 -55.85 -32.75
#